data_AF-A0A2T2SBE6-F1
#
_entry.id   AF-A0A2T2SBE6-F1
#
_cell.length_a   1.000
_cell.length_b   1.000
_cell.length_c   1.000
_cell.angle_alpha   90.00
_cell.angle_beta   90.00
_cell.angle_gamma   90.00
#
_symmetry.space_group_name_H-M   'P 1'
#
loop_
_entity.id
_entity.type
_entity.pdbx_description
1 polymer ?
#
loop_
_entity_poly.entity_id
_entity_poly.type
_entity_poly.pdbx_seq_one_letter_code
_entity_poly.pdbx_strand_id
1 'polypeptide(L)'
;MTTFERHTIGRLLKGFVFFMGALIIFFVVLHWVEYSDDFLDGGATITEVFGIFYPSYTPEIIRLTSPLALFLSCIYVTSTLAQELQLIALQTTGVSLYRLMR
;
A
#
# COMPACT_ATOMS: atom_id res chain seq x y z
N MET A 1 0.23 -7.15 24.90
CA MET A 1 -0.52 -6.78 23.69
C MET A 1 -1.92 -7.33 23.84
N THR A 2 -2.92 -6.47 23.83
CA THR A 2 -4.33 -6.90 23.87
C THR A 2 -4.67 -7.61 22.54
N THR A 3 -5.63 -8.53 22.55
CA THR A 3 -6.08 -9.25 21.34
C THR A 3 -6.52 -8.30 20.22
N PHE A 4 -7.07 -7.14 20.59
CA PHE A 4 -7.47 -6.06 19.68
C PHE A 4 -6.29 -5.42 18.94
N GLU A 5 -5.21 -5.04 19.65
CA GLU A 5 -4.01 -4.46 19.04
C GLU A 5 -3.40 -5.38 17.98
N ARG A 6 -3.29 -6.68 18.30
CA ARG A 6 -2.75 -7.68 17.36
C ARG A 6 -3.62 -7.80 16.10
N HIS A 7 -4.93 -7.72 16.26
CA HIS A 7 -5.87 -7.79 15.13
C HIS A 7 -5.76 -6.56 14.23
N THR A 8 -5.70 -5.36 14.82
CA THR A 8 -5.53 -4.09 14.09
C THR A 8 -4.19 -4.04 13.35
N ILE A 9 -3.09 -4.45 13.98
CA ILE A 9 -1.77 -4.54 13.33
C ILE A 9 -1.79 -5.54 12.18
N GLY A 10 -2.45 -6.69 12.35
CA GLY A 10 -2.60 -7.68 11.28
C GLY A 10 -3.39 -7.15 10.08
N ARG A 11 -4.43 -6.34 10.31
CA ARG A 11 -5.18 -5.64 9.24
C ARG A 11 -4.33 -4.56 8.57
N LEU A 12 -3.54 -3.82 9.34
CA LEU A 12 -2.63 -2.79 8.83
C LEU A 12 -1.55 -3.38 7.91
N LEU A 13 -0.92 -4.48 8.30
CA LEU A 13 0.07 -5.16 7.47
C LEU A 13 -0.54 -5.69 6.17
N LYS A 14 -1.74 -6.29 6.24
CA LYS A 14 -2.46 -6.73 5.04
C LYS A 14 -2.82 -5.57 4.12
N GLY A 15 -3.33 -4.47 4.69
CA GLY A 15 -3.63 -3.25 3.94
C GLY A 15 -2.39 -2.67 3.28
N PHE A 16 -1.26 -2.62 4.00
CA PHE A 16 0.01 -2.12 3.48
C PHE A 16 0.49 -2.92 2.28
N VAL A 17 0.50 -4.25 2.37
CA VAL A 17 0.89 -5.11 1.24
C VAL A 17 -0.06 -4.94 0.05
N PHE A 18 -1.36 -4.81 0.31
CA PHE A 18 -2.36 -4.57 -0.72
C PHE A 18 -2.14 -3.24 -1.46
N PHE A 19 -2.00 -2.13 -0.73
CA PHE A 19 -1.76 -0.82 -1.33
C PHE A 19 -0.38 -0.71 -1.98
N MET A 20 0.64 -1.35 -1.41
CA MET A 20 1.96 -1.42 -2.04
C MET A 20 1.88 -2.10 -3.41
N GLY A 21 1.19 -3.25 -3.51
CA GLY A 21 0.97 -3.94 -4.78
C GLY A 21 0.19 -3.09 -5.78
N ALA A 22 -0.88 -2.43 -5.33
CA ALA A 22 -1.67 -1.54 -6.17
C ALA A 22 -0.85 -0.35 -6.71
N LEU A 23 0.00 0.25 -5.87
CA LEU A 23 0.87 1.36 -6.27
C LEU A 23 1.96 0.91 -7.23
N ILE A 24 2.53 -0.29 -7.06
CA ILE A 24 3.49 -0.85 -8.01
C ILE A 24 2.82 -1.01 -9.38
N ILE A 25 1.62 -1.60 -9.44
CA ILE A 25 0.87 -1.77 -10.69
C ILE A 25 0.54 -0.40 -11.31
N PHE A 26 0.07 0.55 -10.50
CA PHE A 26 -0.22 1.90 -10.96
C PHE A 26 1.03 2.57 -11.57
N PHE A 27 2.19 2.42 -10.93
CA PHE A 27 3.44 2.99 -11.43
C PHE A 27 3.89 2.33 -12.73
N VAL A 28 3.75 1.00 -12.86
CA VAL A 28 4.05 0.26 -14.09
C VAL A 28 3.18 0.76 -15.26
N VAL A 29 1.89 0.96 -15.01
CA VAL A 29 0.96 1.48 -16.04
C VAL A 29 1.29 2.93 -16.40
N LEU A 30 1.60 3.77 -15.40
CA LEU A 30 1.98 5.17 -15.64
C LEU A 30 3.25 5.25 -16.49
N HIS A 31 4.28 4.49 -16.13
CA HIS A 31 5.53 4.42 -16.88
C HIS A 31 5.31 3.85 -18.29
N TRP A 32 4.39 2.89 -18.46
CA TRP A 32 4.03 2.39 -19.78
C TRP A 32 3.38 3.46 -20.65
N VAL A 33 2.43 4.24 -20.10
CA VAL A 33 1.78 5.33 -20.84
C VAL A 33 2.78 6.42 -21.21
N GLU A 34 3.71 6.76 -20.31
CA GLU A 34 4.68 7.84 -20.50
C GLU A 34 5.75 7.49 -21.53
N TYR A 35 6.20 6.24 -21.57
CA TYR A 35 7.25 5.78 -22.49
C TYR A 35 6.72 4.95 -23.66
N SER A 36 5.40 4.85 -23.85
CA SER A 36 4.80 4.03 -24.92
C SER A 36 5.35 4.35 -26.31
N ASP A 37 5.63 5.64 -26.57
CA ASP A 37 6.16 6.09 -27.86
C ASP A 37 7.68 5.81 -27.98
N ASP A 38 8.46 6.06 -26.93
CA ASP A 38 9.92 5.82 -26.91
C ASP A 38 10.28 4.32 -26.98
N PHE A 39 9.44 3.44 -26.41
CA PHE A 39 9.65 1.98 -26.48
C PHE A 39 9.40 1.40 -27.87
N LEU A 40 8.54 2.03 -28.68
CA LEU A 40 8.26 1.61 -30.06
C LEU A 40 9.41 1.95 -31.01
N ASP A 41 10.12 3.05 -30.79
CA ASP A 41 11.24 3.48 -31.63
C ASP A 41 12.60 2.85 -31.23
N GLY A 42 12.73 2.35 -29.98
CA GLY A 42 14.01 1.89 -29.41
C GLY A 42 14.39 0.41 -29.65
N GLY A 43 13.52 -0.42 -30.24
CA GLY A 43 13.84 -1.83 -30.55
C GLY A 43 14.13 -2.73 -29.34
N ALA A 44 13.69 -2.35 -28.13
CA ALA A 44 13.90 -3.13 -26.92
C ALA A 44 12.88 -4.28 -26.81
N THR A 45 13.37 -5.50 -26.58
CA THR A 45 12.52 -6.69 -26.44
C THR A 45 11.66 -6.56 -25.18
N ILE A 46 10.32 -6.67 -25.31
CA ILE A 46 9.34 -6.60 -24.21
C ILE A 46 9.73 -7.51 -23.02
N THR A 47 10.41 -8.62 -23.30
CA THR A 47 10.92 -9.59 -22.32
C THR A 47 12.09 -9.09 -21.46
N GLU A 48 12.97 -8.23 -21.97
CA GLU A 48 14.10 -7.67 -21.20
C GLU A 48 13.63 -6.53 -20.28
N VAL A 49 12.65 -5.74 -20.75
CA VAL A 49 12.01 -4.67 -19.98
C VAL A 49 11.24 -5.26 -18.77
N PHE A 50 10.39 -6.27 -19.00
CA PHE A 50 9.64 -6.91 -17.91
C PHE A 50 10.47 -7.88 -17.05
N GLY A 51 11.50 -8.53 -17.62
CA GLY A 51 12.28 -9.56 -16.93
C GLY A 51 13.47 -9.05 -16.11
N ILE A 52 14.09 -7.94 -16.51
CA ILE A 52 15.34 -7.44 -15.89
C ILE A 52 15.18 -6.00 -15.38
N PHE A 53 14.56 -5.12 -16.17
CA PHE A 53 14.44 -3.71 -15.82
C PHE A 53 13.44 -3.46 -14.69
N TYR A 54 12.20 -3.95 -14.81
CA TYR A 54 11.18 -3.76 -13.77
C TYR A 54 11.57 -4.34 -12.40
N PRO A 55 12.15 -5.55 -12.27
CA PRO A 55 12.62 -6.06 -10.99
C PRO A 55 13.75 -5.24 -10.37
N SER A 56 14.66 -4.68 -11.18
CA SER A 56 15.73 -3.80 -10.71
C SER A 56 15.22 -2.41 -10.30
N TYR A 57 14.12 -1.96 -10.91
CA TYR A 57 13.50 -0.66 -10.64
C TYR A 57 12.46 -0.72 -9.51
N THR A 58 11.93 -1.92 -9.21
CA THR A 58 10.96 -2.18 -8.13
C THR A 58 11.43 -1.68 -6.74
N PRO A 59 12.69 -1.87 -6.30
CA PRO A 59 13.17 -1.35 -5.01
C PRO A 59 13.08 0.18 -4.91
N GLU A 60 13.29 0.89 -6.01
CA GLU A 60 13.20 2.34 -6.07
C GLU A 60 11.75 2.81 -6.03
N ILE A 61 10.85 2.14 -6.77
CA ILE A 61 9.41 2.36 -6.67
C ILE A 61 8.95 2.14 -5.23
N ILE A 62 9.34 1.04 -4.58
CA ILE A 62 8.98 0.74 -3.19
C ILE A 62 9.52 1.82 -2.25
N ARG A 63 10.76 2.28 -2.43
CA ARG A 63 11.35 3.34 -1.59
C ARG A 63 10.51 4.62 -1.65
N LEU A 64 10.06 5.02 -2.84
CA LEU A 64 9.25 6.22 -3.05
C LEU A 64 7.79 6.04 -2.61
N THR A 65 7.21 4.89 -2.87
CA THR A 65 5.78 4.62 -2.62
C THR A 65 5.50 4.08 -1.22
N SER A 66 6.51 3.61 -0.48
CA SER A 66 6.32 3.05 0.87
C SER A 66 5.65 3.98 1.89
N PRO A 67 5.98 5.30 1.97
CA PRO A 67 5.29 6.19 2.90
C PRO A 67 3.83 6.39 2.50
N LEU A 68 3.55 6.40 1.18
CA LEU A 68 2.21 6.58 0.63
C LEU A 68 1.37 5.32 0.82
N ALA A 69 1.94 4.13 0.60
CA ALA A 69 1.31 2.84 0.87
C ALA A 69 0.95 2.69 2.36
N LEU A 70 1.86 3.10 3.25
CA LEU A 70 1.63 3.10 4.70
C LEU A 70 0.49 4.05 5.07
N PHE A 71 0.49 5.26 4.51
CA PHE A 71 -0.55 6.25 4.73
C PHE A 71 -1.94 5.75 4.27
N LEU A 72 -2.03 5.21 3.06
CA LEU A 72 -3.27 4.61 2.53
C LEU A 72 -3.76 3.45 3.41
N SER A 73 -2.85 2.58 3.85
CA SER A 73 -3.18 1.50 4.76
C SER A 73 -3.74 1.99 6.10
N CYS A 74 -3.14 3.02 6.69
CA CYS A 74 -3.65 3.63 7.92
C CYS A 74 -5.05 4.20 7.76
N ILE A 75 -5.32 4.92 6.66
CA ILE A 75 -6.66 5.44 6.35
C ILE A 75 -7.63 4.28 6.19
N TYR A 76 -7.29 3.28 5.38
CA TYR A 76 -8.13 2.13 5.12
C TYR A 76 -8.52 1.39 6.40
N VAL A 77 -7.54 1.09 7.27
CA VAL A 77 -7.82 0.42 8.54
C VAL A 77 -8.71 1.28 9.42
N THR A 78 -8.42 2.58 9.53
CA THR A 78 -9.22 3.51 10.34
C THR A 78 -10.65 3.61 9.82
N SER A 79 -10.85 3.75 8.51
CA SER A 79 -12.16 3.76 7.86
C SER A 79 -12.90 2.45 8.09
N THR A 80 -12.23 1.30 8.00
CA THR A 80 -12.90 0.01 8.18
C THR A 80 -13.31 -0.20 9.65
N LEU A 81 -12.46 0.18 10.61
CA LEU A 81 -12.79 0.13 12.04
C LEU A 81 -13.95 1.07 12.41
N ALA A 82 -14.06 2.21 11.72
CA ALA A 82 -15.18 3.12 11.86
C ALA A 82 -16.48 2.53 11.31
N GLN A 83 -16.43 1.92 10.12
CA GLN A 83 -17.57 1.27 9.46
C GLN A 83 -18.11 0.07 10.26
N GLU A 84 -17.23 -0.72 10.86
CA GLU A 84 -17.59 -1.86 11.71
C GLU A 84 -18.03 -1.45 13.13
N LEU A 85 -18.18 -0.14 13.42
CA LEU A 85 -18.53 0.40 14.75
C LEU A 85 -17.55 0.03 15.88
N GLN A 86 -16.38 -0.51 15.58
CA GLN A 86 -15.39 -0.92 16.58
C GLN A 86 -14.78 0.27 17.32
N LEU A 87 -14.55 1.40 16.61
CA LEU A 87 -14.08 2.63 17.23
C LEU A 87 -15.10 3.18 18.24
N ILE A 88 -16.39 3.13 17.90
CA ILE A 88 -17.47 3.61 18.77
C ILE A 88 -17.63 2.67 19.98
N ALA A 89 -17.54 1.35 19.79
CA ALA A 89 -17.59 0.37 20.87
C ALA A 89 -16.43 0.51 21.87
N LEU A 90 -15.23 0.87 21.39
CA LEU A 90 -14.09 1.18 22.28
C LEU A 90 -14.33 2.45 23.10
N GLN A 91 -14.93 3.48 22.49
CA GLN A 91 -15.24 4.72 23.19
C GLN A 91 -16.30 4.53 24.28
N THR A 92 -17.34 3.73 24.03
CA THR A 92 -18.43 3.48 25.00
C THR A 92 -17.99 2.63 26.18
N THR A 93 -16.93 1.83 26.04
CA THR A 93 -16.32 1.04 27.12
C THR A 93 -15.28 1.82 27.93
N GLY A 94 -15.09 3.12 27.64
CA GLY A 94 -14.16 4.00 28.36
C GLY A 94 -12.68 3.80 27.98
N VAL A 95 -12.39 3.08 26.89
CA VAL A 95 -11.02 2.89 26.41
C VAL A 95 -10.64 4.10 25.56
N SER A 96 -9.48 4.71 25.84
CA SER A 96 -9.02 5.85 25.06
C SER A 96 -8.63 5.44 23.63
N LEU A 97 -9.06 6.24 22.65
CA LEU A 97 -8.64 6.10 21.25
C LEU A 97 -7.13 6.28 21.06
N TYR A 98 -6.44 6.90 22.03
CA TYR A 98 -4.98 7.04 22.00
C TYR A 98 -4.26 5.69 21.90
N ARG A 99 -4.89 4.61 22.37
CA ARG A 99 -4.36 3.25 22.23
C ARG A 99 -4.23 2.80 20.76
N LEU A 100 -4.96 3.41 19.82
CA LEU A 100 -4.87 3.12 18.39
C LEU A 100 -3.64 3.77 17.71
N MET A 101 -3.07 4.81 18.32
CA MET A 101 -1.88 5.51 17.82
C MET A 101 -0.58 4.90 18.35
N ARG A 102 -0.67 3.91 19.24
CA ARG A 102 0.47 3.17 19.79
C ARG A 102 0.73 1.93 18.96
#